data_AF-A0A9P9MIN8-F1
#
_entry.id   AF-A0A9P9MIN8-F1
#
_cell.length_a   1.000
_cell.length_b   1.000
_cell.length_c   1.000
_cell.angle_alpha   90.00
_cell.angle_beta   90.00
_cell.angle_gamma   90.00
#
_symmetry.space_group_name_H-M   'P 1'
#
loop_
_entity.id
_entity.type
_entity.pdbx_description
1 polymer ?
#
loop_
_entity_poly.entity_id
_entity_poly.type
_entity_poly.pdbx_seq_one_letter_code
_entity_poly.pdbx_strand_id
1 'polypeptide(L)'
;INANCINQEDVDERNQQIQLMCHIYIRCNRLVVWLGLACDNGHLAAEFLERLVQKTINEDSLKVWAAEVLASVSFIDTYIAILRLLRSPWFN
;
A
#
# COMPACT_ATOMS: atom_id res chain seq x y z
N ILE A 1 12.87 2.13 -4.07
CA ILE A 1 13.99 1.71 -4.94
C ILE A 1 14.52 2.95 -5.62
N ASN A 2 15.81 3.24 -5.45
CA ASN A 2 16.43 4.34 -6.18
C ASN A 2 16.78 3.82 -7.57
N ALA A 3 16.16 4.40 -8.60
CA ALA A 3 16.49 4.13 -10.01
C ALA A 3 17.98 4.40 -10.33
N ASN A 4 18.70 5.10 -9.45
CA ASN A 4 20.14 5.34 -9.52
C ASN A 4 21.02 4.08 -9.44
N CYS A 5 20.49 2.93 -8.99
CA CYS A 5 21.24 1.67 -8.99
C CYS A 5 21.17 0.92 -10.33
N ILE A 6 20.46 1.46 -11.32
CA ILE A 6 20.34 0.93 -12.67
C ILE A 6 20.76 2.04 -13.61
N ASN A 7 21.72 1.80 -14.49
CA ASN A 7 22.03 2.78 -15.51
C ASN A 7 20.82 2.96 -16.44
N GLN A 8 20.18 4.13 -16.39
CA GLN A 8 18.98 4.38 -17.18
C GLN A 8 19.28 4.66 -18.66
N GLU A 9 20.53 4.99 -18.99
CA GLU A 9 20.99 5.33 -20.34
C GLU A 9 21.46 4.09 -21.12
N ASP A 10 21.92 3.05 -20.43
CA ASP A 10 22.29 1.75 -21.02
C ASP A 10 21.08 0.81 -21.05
N VAL A 11 20.47 0.65 -22.23
CA VAL A 11 19.27 -0.16 -22.40
C VAL A 11 19.53 -1.65 -22.15
N ASP A 12 20.71 -2.15 -22.50
CA ASP A 12 21.05 -3.57 -22.36
C ASP A 12 21.27 -3.93 -20.88
N GLU A 13 22.04 -3.11 -20.17
CA GLU A 13 22.20 -3.24 -18.72
C GLU A 13 20.85 -3.10 -18.01
N ARG A 14 20.08 -2.06 -18.34
CA ARG A 14 18.78 -1.80 -17.72
C ARG A 14 17.83 -2.99 -17.88
N ASN A 15 17.79 -3.61 -19.06
CA ASN A 15 16.95 -4.78 -19.31
C ASN A 15 17.36 -5.97 -18.41
N GLN A 16 18.67 -6.21 -18.26
CA GLN A 16 19.18 -7.25 -17.38
C GLN A 16 18.88 -6.95 -15.90
N GLN A 17 19.09 -5.71 -15.45
CA GLN A 17 18.85 -5.30 -14.06
C GLN A 17 17.37 -5.32 -13.70
N ILE A 18 16.47 -4.91 -14.60
CA ILE A 18 15.01 -4.99 -14.38
C ILE A 18 14.58 -6.45 -14.17
N GLN A 19 15.08 -7.38 -15.00
CA GLN A 19 14.79 -8.81 -14.82
C GLN A 19 15.31 -9.34 -13.47
N LEU A 20 16.50 -8.90 -13.05
CA LEU A 20 17.05 -9.24 -11.75
C LEU A 20 16.19 -8.69 -10.60
N MET A 21 15.69 -7.45 -10.70
CA MET A 21 14.79 -6.88 -9.69
C MET A 21 13.51 -7.70 -9.53
N CYS A 22 12.90 -8.13 -10.64
CA CYS A 22 11.75 -9.05 -10.59
C CYS A 22 12.10 -10.34 -9.82
N HIS A 23 13.25 -10.94 -10.10
CA HIS A 23 13.72 -12.13 -9.41
C HIS A 23 13.99 -11.92 -7.92
N ILE A 24 14.46 -10.74 -7.52
CA ILE A 24 14.66 -10.36 -6.12
C ILE A 24 13.30 -10.20 -5.44
N TYR A 25 12.39 -9.38 -5.99
CA TYR A 25 11.09 -9.12 -5.36
C TYR A 25 10.25 -10.37 -5.15
N ILE A 26 10.25 -11.30 -6.12
CA ILE A 26 9.52 -12.57 -6.02
C ILE A 26 10.09 -13.47 -4.91
N ARG A 27 11.41 -13.42 -4.67
CA ARG A 27 12.09 -14.28 -3.69
C ARG A 27 12.26 -13.66 -2.32
N CYS A 28 11.95 -12.37 -2.16
CA CYS A 28 12.03 -11.71 -0.87
C CYS A 28 10.98 -12.28 0.10
N ASN A 29 11.43 -12.75 1.27
CA ASN A 29 10.54 -13.15 2.35
C ASN A 29 9.73 -11.96 2.91
N ARG A 30 10.25 -10.73 2.77
CA ARG A 30 9.58 -9.50 3.17
C ARG A 30 9.98 -8.37 2.23
N LEU A 31 8.99 -7.67 1.70
CA LEU A 31 9.17 -6.46 0.90
C LEU A 31 8.64 -5.26 1.68
N VAL A 32 9.41 -4.17 1.73
CA VAL A 32 8.99 -2.90 2.33
C VAL A 32 8.90 -1.87 1.21
N VAL A 33 7.71 -1.29 1.05
CA VAL A 33 7.45 -0.27 0.03
C VAL A 33 7.29 1.09 0.72
N TRP A 34 7.91 2.12 0.16
CA TRP A 34 7.78 3.50 0.63
C TRP A 34 6.68 4.21 -0.17
N LEU A 35 5.57 4.55 0.49
CA LEU A 35 4.38 5.13 -0.16
C LEU A 35 4.38 6.67 -0.18
N GLY A 36 5.51 7.28 0.15
CA GLY A 36 5.68 8.73 0.26
C GLY A 36 5.93 9.18 1.70
N LEU A 37 5.96 10.50 1.90
CA LEU A 37 6.11 11.09 3.23
C LEU A 37 4.91 10.73 4.11
N ALA A 38 5.17 10.62 5.42
CA ALA A 38 4.10 10.43 6.39
C ALA A 38 3.11 11.60 6.30
N CYS A 39 1.82 11.28 6.17
CA CYS A 39 0.74 12.27 6.27
C CYS A 39 0.13 12.23 7.66
N ASP A 40 -0.52 13.33 8.06
CA ASP A 40 -1.27 13.37 9.32
C ASP A 40 -2.27 12.21 9.37
N ASN A 41 -2.23 11.47 10.47
CA ASN A 41 -3.05 10.28 10.72
C ASN A 41 -2.85 9.13 9.71
N GLY A 42 -1.75 9.08 8.96
CA GLY A 42 -1.47 8.00 7.99
C GLY A 42 -1.46 6.59 8.61
N HIS A 43 -1.14 6.48 9.91
CA HIS A 43 -1.22 5.21 10.65
C HIS A 43 -2.66 4.65 10.71
N LEU A 44 -3.68 5.50 10.72
CA LEU A 44 -5.08 5.07 10.73
C LEU A 44 -5.44 4.31 9.43
N ALA A 45 -4.93 4.78 8.29
CA ALA A 45 -5.14 4.08 7.02
C ALA A 45 -4.43 2.72 7.00
N ALA A 46 -3.21 2.64 7.53
CA ALA A 46 -2.46 1.39 7.61
C ALA A 46 -3.16 0.37 8.52
N GLU A 47 -3.59 0.78 9.71
CA GLU A 47 -4.32 -0.07 10.66
C GLU A 47 -5.66 -0.53 10.07
N PHE A 48 -6.39 0.36 9.41
CA PHE A 48 -7.64 0.00 8.74
C PHE A 48 -7.42 -1.07 7.66
N LEU A 49 -6.40 -0.91 6.81
CA LEU A 49 -6.07 -1.89 5.78
C LEU A 49 -5.66 -3.24 6.37
N GLU A 50 -4.88 -3.25 7.45
CA GLU A 50 -4.51 -4.49 8.15
C GLU A 50 -5.75 -5.21 8.69
N ARG A 51 -6.67 -4.49 9.34
CA ARG A 51 -7.95 -5.03 9.82
C ARG A 51 -8.82 -5.55 8.68
N LEU A 52 -8.84 -4.85 7.54
CA LEU A 52 -9.59 -5.27 6.35
C LEU A 52 -9.06 -6.59 5.79
N VAL A 53 -7.74 -6.74 5.66
CA VAL A 53 -7.09 -7.97 5.15
C VAL A 53 -7.32 -9.16 6.08
N GLN A 54 -7.36 -8.94 7.39
CA GLN A 54 -7.62 -10.00 8.37
C GLN A 54 -9.07 -10.52 8.34
N LYS A 55 -10.01 -9.79 7.75
CA LYS A 55 -11.38 -10.27 7.60
C LYS A 55 -11.43 -11.25 6.42
N THR A 56 -11.80 -12.50 6.72
CA THR A 56 -12.15 -13.50 5.71
C THR A 56 -13.65 -13.38 5.46
N ILE A 57 -14.08 -13.03 4.25
CA ILE A 57 -15.36 -12.32 4.09
C ILE A 57 -16.36 -13.12 3.26
N ASN A 58 -17.46 -13.53 3.90
CA ASN A 58 -18.74 -13.62 3.21
C ASN A 58 -19.43 -12.24 3.25
N GLU A 59 -20.24 -11.95 2.25
CA GLU A 59 -20.76 -10.60 2.00
C GLU A 59 -21.57 -10.02 3.19
N ASP A 60 -22.28 -10.87 3.93
CA ASP A 60 -23.09 -10.46 5.09
C ASP A 60 -22.23 -10.00 6.27
N SER A 61 -21.12 -10.71 6.54
CA SER A 61 -20.17 -10.31 7.58
C SER A 61 -19.47 -9.01 7.24
N LEU A 62 -19.26 -8.73 5.94
CA LEU A 62 -18.72 -7.45 5.49
C LEU A 62 -19.66 -6.30 5.82
N LYS A 63 -20.97 -6.47 5.54
CA LYS A 63 -21.98 -5.43 5.72
C LYS A 63 -22.12 -5.03 7.18
N VAL A 64 -22.16 -6.02 8.08
CA VAL A 64 -22.23 -5.77 9.53
C VAL A 64 -20.99 -5.01 10.01
N TRP A 65 -19.80 -5.49 9.65
CA TRP A 65 -18.55 -4.85 10.03
C TRP A 65 -18.43 -3.42 9.46
N ALA A 66 -18.81 -3.22 8.20
CA ALA A 66 -18.80 -1.90 7.57
C ALA A 66 -19.71 -0.93 8.31
N ALA A 67 -20.91 -1.36 8.71
CA ALA A 67 -21.83 -0.52 9.48
C ALA A 67 -21.25 -0.11 10.83
N GLU A 68 -20.61 -1.03 11.56
CA GLU A 68 -19.94 -0.74 12.84
C GLU A 68 -18.79 0.25 12.67
N VAL A 69 -17.97 0.07 11.63
CA VAL A 69 -16.83 0.95 11.39
C VAL A 69 -17.29 2.34 10.98
N LEU A 70 -18.29 2.46 10.10
CA LEU A 70 -18.86 3.74 9.69
C LEU A 70 -19.48 4.51 10.85
N ALA A 71 -20.03 3.82 11.85
CA ALA A 71 -20.59 4.42 13.05
C ALA A 71 -19.53 4.90 14.06
N SER A 72 -18.24 4.56 13.87
CA SER A 72 -17.19 4.95 14.81
C SER A 72 -16.81 6.43 14.70
N VAL A 73 -16.59 7.09 15.84
CA VAL A 73 -16.26 8.53 15.92
C VAL A 73 -14.96 8.87 15.17
N SER A 74 -14.02 7.92 15.10
CA SER A 74 -12.74 8.07 14.40
C SER A 74 -12.81 7.76 12.90
N PHE A 75 -13.97 7.39 12.36
CA PHE A 75 -14.08 6.99 10.97
C PHE A 75 -13.74 8.13 10.01
N ILE A 76 -14.12 9.38 10.32
CA ILE A 76 -13.84 10.52 9.45
C ILE A 76 -12.33 10.71 9.25
N ASP A 77 -11.55 10.67 10.34
CA ASP A 77 -10.10 10.81 10.27
C ASP A 77 -9.45 9.63 9.55
N THR A 78 -9.95 8.42 9.79
CA THR A 78 -9.51 7.21 9.10
C THR A 78 -9.79 7.28 7.60
N TYR A 79 -10.99 7.73 7.22
CA TYR A 79 -11.41 7.89 5.84
C TYR A 79 -10.57 8.96 5.11
N ILE A 80 -10.30 10.10 5.76
CA ILE A 80 -9.40 11.13 5.23
C ILE A 80 -8.00 10.56 5.03
N ALA A 81 -7.47 9.78 5.98
CA ALA A 81 -6.16 9.14 5.86
C ALA A 81 -6.12 8.16 4.67
N ILE A 82 -7.18 7.36 4.47
CA ILE A 82 -7.31 6.44 3.32
C ILE A 82 -7.35 7.24 2.01
N LEU A 83 -8.14 8.31 1.92
CA LEU A 83 -8.20 9.15 0.73
C LEU A 83 -6.85 9.78 0.39
N ARG A 84 -6.08 10.21 1.39
CA ARG A 84 -4.72 10.73 1.19
C ARG A 84 -3.79 9.64 0.67
N LEU A 85 -3.87 8.43 1.21
CA LEU A 85 -3.10 7.27 0.75
C LEU A 85 -3.41 6.95 -0.71
N LEU A 86 -4.69 6.85 -1.08
CA LEU A 86 -5.12 6.52 -2.45
C LEU A 86 -4.85 7.64 -3.47
N ARG A 87 -4.67 8.88 -3.01
CA ARG A 87 -4.21 10.00 -3.85
C ARG A 87 -2.69 10.05 -4.01
N SER A 88 -1.95 9.16 -3.36
CA SER A 88 -0.50 9.06 -3.53
C SER A 88 -0.16 8.70 -4.99
N PRO A 89 0.95 9.20 -5.55
CA PRO A 89 1.40 8.87 -6.91
C PRO A 89 1.60 7.37 -7.18
N TRP A 90 1.58 6.53 -6.15
CA TRP A 90 1.65 5.07 -6.28
C TRP A 90 0.32 4.41 -6.68
N PHE A 91 -0.80 5.09 -6.50
CA PHE A 91 -2.16 4.55 -6.73
C PHE A 91 -2.92 5.28 -7.84
N ASN A 92 -2.28 6.25 -8.50
CA ASN A 92 -2.79 7.05 -9.62
C ASN A 92 -1.97 6.74 -10.87
#